data_AF-A0A957QUV6-F1
#
_entry.id   AF-A0A957QUV6-F1
#
_cell.length_a   1.000
_cell.length_b   1.000
_cell.length_c   1.000
_cell.angle_alpha   90.00
_cell.angle_beta   90.00
_cell.angle_gamma   90.00
#
_symmetry.space_group_name_H-M   'P 1'
#
loop_
_entity.id
_entity.type
_entity.pdbx_description
1 polymer ?
#
loop_
_entity_poly.entity_id
_entity_poly.type
_entity_poly.pdbx_seq_one_letter_code
_entity_poly.pdbx_strand_id
1 'polypeptide(L)'
;MLPRERVMAALRRETPDRVPRFEVWIDAFVDEFGLPDTAAAHVTFGQDSVLLPSRPLPGSRAWQSGVDEFGRVWRNGQYADGVVDTAADLARYSPALERVTECFDAAATEAVRRRYPDHCHFFGTHVGPFQAAYLAMGMARFMLRLADDPAFVTALLDARTEWAIALFRQAVALGAEVIVMGDDAGHRHAPLISPA
;
A
#
# COMPACT_ATOMS: atom_id res chain seq x y z
N MET A 1 -0.02 8.73 -28.09
CA MET A 1 -1.10 8.54 -27.11
C MET A 1 -0.80 9.37 -25.87
N LEU A 2 -1.83 9.90 -25.20
CA LEU A 2 -1.66 10.52 -23.90
C LEU A 2 -1.18 9.46 -22.88
N PRO A 3 -0.46 9.85 -21.81
CA PRO A 3 0.01 8.91 -20.79
C PRO A 3 -1.08 8.00 -20.23
N ARG A 4 -2.24 8.56 -19.87
CA ARG A 4 -3.41 7.82 -19.41
C ARG A 4 -3.94 6.84 -20.46
N GLU A 5 -4.05 7.26 -21.71
CA GLU A 5 -4.53 6.41 -22.80
C GLU A 5 -3.62 5.19 -23.01
N ARG A 6 -2.30 5.40 -22.90
CA ARG A 6 -1.29 4.35 -23.00
C ARG A 6 -1.45 3.29 -21.92
N VAL A 7 -1.66 3.72 -20.66
CA VAL A 7 -1.93 2.81 -19.53
C VAL A 7 -3.22 2.03 -19.77
N MET A 8 -4.29 2.74 -20.16
CA MET A 8 -5.60 2.12 -20.38
C MET A 8 -5.61 1.13 -21.54
N ALA A 9 -4.91 1.43 -22.64
CA ALA A 9 -4.74 0.51 -23.76
C ALA A 9 -4.08 -0.81 -23.30
N ALA A 10 -2.98 -0.71 -22.54
CA ALA A 10 -2.30 -1.89 -22.01
C ALA A 10 -3.20 -2.73 -21.08
N LEU A 11 -3.95 -2.09 -20.18
CA LEU A 11 -4.89 -2.80 -19.29
C LEU A 11 -6.03 -3.48 -20.03
N ARG A 12 -6.46 -2.91 -21.16
CA ARG A 12 -7.47 -3.52 -22.06
C ARG A 12 -6.90 -4.56 -23.01
N ARG A 13 -5.59 -4.86 -22.93
CA ARG A 13 -4.87 -5.77 -23.84
C ARG A 13 -4.87 -5.28 -25.30
N GLU A 14 -4.94 -3.97 -25.50
CA GLU A 14 -4.73 -3.31 -26.78
C GLU A 14 -3.22 -3.01 -26.96
N THR A 15 -2.80 -2.61 -28.17
CA THR A 15 -1.40 -2.24 -28.43
C THR A 15 -1.18 -0.74 -28.14
N PRO A 16 -0.46 -0.37 -27.06
CA PRO A 16 -0.08 1.02 -26.83
C PRO A 16 1.04 1.46 -27.79
N ASP A 17 1.29 2.76 -27.88
CA ASP A 17 2.39 3.35 -28.67
C ASP A 17 3.79 3.04 -28.10
N ARG A 18 3.88 2.75 -26.79
CA ARG A 18 5.03 2.15 -26.11
C ARG A 18 4.59 1.49 -24.81
N VAL A 19 5.48 0.72 -24.17
CA VAL A 19 5.23 0.17 -22.83
C VAL A 19 4.94 1.30 -21.83
N PRO A 20 3.78 1.30 -21.14
CA PRO A 20 3.50 2.27 -20.09
C PRO A 20 4.39 2.03 -18.87
N ARG A 21 4.73 3.11 -18.16
CA ARG A 21 5.58 3.07 -16.97
C ARG A 21 4.88 3.68 -15.76
N PHE A 22 5.16 3.15 -14.58
CA PHE A 22 4.84 3.74 -13.29
C PHE A 22 5.91 3.33 -12.27
N GLU A 23 5.97 4.03 -11.14
CA GLU A 23 6.83 3.69 -10.01
C GLU A 23 6.07 4.04 -8.72
N VAL A 24 6.11 3.20 -7.69
CA VAL A 24 5.41 3.47 -6.43
C VAL A 24 6.31 4.26 -5.47
N TRP A 25 7.63 4.04 -5.50
CA TRP A 25 8.59 4.63 -4.57
C TRP A 25 9.64 5.48 -5.31
N ILE A 26 9.23 6.68 -5.69
CA ILE A 26 10.11 7.68 -6.33
C ILE A 26 10.31 8.93 -5.43
N ASP A 27 9.85 8.89 -4.17
CA ASP A 27 9.89 10.02 -3.24
C ASP A 27 11.31 10.52 -2.95
N ALA A 28 12.30 9.62 -2.97
CA ALA A 28 13.71 9.98 -2.79
C ALA A 28 14.19 11.00 -3.84
N PHE A 29 13.60 10.98 -5.04
CA PHE A 29 13.96 11.91 -6.11
C PHE A 29 13.39 13.31 -5.90
N VAL A 30 12.43 13.48 -4.99
CA VAL A 30 11.86 14.81 -4.68
C VAL A 30 12.95 15.71 -4.13
N ASP A 31 13.61 15.27 -3.05
CA ASP A 31 14.68 16.05 -2.42
C ASP A 31 15.95 16.07 -3.29
N GLU A 32 16.31 14.93 -3.90
CA GLU A 32 17.52 14.82 -4.73
C GLU A 32 17.52 15.79 -5.92
N PHE A 33 16.36 16.00 -6.56
CA PHE A 33 16.23 16.84 -7.75
C PHE A 33 15.49 18.16 -7.49
N GLY A 34 15.18 18.50 -6.23
CA GLY A 34 14.51 19.75 -5.87
C GLY A 34 13.10 19.89 -6.47
N LEU A 35 12.36 18.79 -6.55
CA LEU A 35 11.00 18.76 -7.06
C LEU A 35 9.99 19.10 -5.95
N PRO A 36 8.80 19.65 -6.30
CA PRO A 36 7.85 20.10 -5.28
C PRO A 36 7.11 18.98 -4.56
N ASP A 37 6.92 17.84 -5.23
CA ASP A 37 6.14 16.71 -4.71
C ASP A 37 6.43 15.43 -5.53
N THR A 38 5.99 14.28 -5.01
CA THR A 38 6.15 12.98 -5.67
C THR A 38 5.46 12.93 -7.03
N ALA A 39 4.33 13.63 -7.22
CA ALA A 39 3.63 13.67 -8.50
C ALA A 39 4.49 14.35 -9.59
N ALA A 40 5.19 15.43 -9.24
CA ALA A 40 6.16 16.07 -10.11
C ALA A 40 7.37 15.17 -10.42
N ALA A 41 7.80 14.32 -9.49
CA ALA A 41 8.81 13.30 -9.77
C ALA A 41 8.34 12.31 -10.84
N HIS A 42 7.14 11.75 -10.72
CA HIS A 42 6.58 10.86 -11.74
C HIS A 42 6.64 11.47 -13.15
N VAL A 43 6.13 12.70 -13.29
CA VAL A 43 6.05 13.37 -14.58
C VAL A 43 7.44 13.75 -15.10
N THR A 44 8.32 14.28 -14.25
CA THR A 44 9.71 14.64 -14.60
C THR A 44 10.48 13.45 -15.16
N PHE A 45 10.28 12.26 -14.58
CA PHE A 45 10.97 11.03 -14.99
C PHE A 45 10.19 10.20 -16.03
N GLY A 46 9.20 10.81 -16.69
CA GLY A 46 8.49 10.23 -17.83
C GLY A 46 7.60 9.03 -17.48
N GLN A 47 7.13 8.96 -16.24
CA GLN A 47 6.13 7.97 -15.83
C GLN A 47 4.77 8.32 -16.44
N ASP A 48 4.01 7.30 -16.80
CA ASP A 48 2.69 7.47 -17.42
C ASP A 48 1.56 7.55 -16.40
N SER A 49 1.88 7.23 -15.15
CA SER A 49 0.98 7.23 -14.02
C SER A 49 1.51 8.11 -12.90
N VAL A 50 0.60 8.72 -12.15
CA VAL A 50 0.89 9.59 -11.01
C VAL A 50 0.26 8.99 -9.76
N LEU A 51 1.08 8.77 -8.72
CA LEU A 51 0.62 8.27 -7.44
C LEU A 51 -0.22 9.33 -6.73
N LEU A 52 -1.41 8.95 -6.25
CA LEU A 52 -2.21 9.81 -5.40
C LEU A 52 -1.52 10.02 -4.05
N PRO A 53 -1.45 11.27 -3.55
CA PRO A 53 -0.90 11.57 -2.23
C PRO A 53 -1.61 10.77 -1.14
N SER A 54 -0.85 10.08 -0.31
CA SER A 54 -1.36 9.36 0.84
C SER A 54 -0.36 9.41 1.98
N ARG A 55 -0.83 9.10 3.19
CA ARG A 55 -0.01 9.13 4.40
C ARG A 55 -0.45 8.04 5.39
N PRO A 56 0.44 7.64 6.32
CA PRO A 56 0.05 6.82 7.46
C PRO A 56 -1.03 7.49 8.30
N LEU A 57 -1.72 6.70 9.13
CA LEU A 57 -2.69 7.25 10.07
C LEU A 57 -2.04 8.29 10.99
N PRO A 58 -2.76 9.36 11.39
CA PRO A 58 -2.25 10.33 12.36
C PRO A 58 -1.74 9.66 13.64
N GLY A 59 -0.52 9.98 14.03
CA GLY A 59 0.16 9.39 15.18
C GLY A 59 0.80 8.02 14.94
N SER A 60 0.81 7.52 13.69
CA SER A 60 1.46 6.26 13.34
C SER A 60 2.95 6.25 13.75
N ARG A 61 3.39 5.08 14.23
CA ARG A 61 4.80 4.81 14.56
C ARG A 61 5.54 4.09 13.42
N ALA A 62 4.91 3.92 12.26
CA ALA A 62 5.55 3.32 11.10
C ALA A 62 6.86 4.06 10.74
N TRP A 63 7.93 3.31 10.49
CA TRP A 63 9.28 3.82 10.24
C TRP A 63 9.85 4.74 11.35
N GLN A 64 9.40 4.60 12.59
CA GLN A 64 9.97 5.27 13.75
C GLN A 64 10.48 4.24 14.77
N SER A 65 10.29 4.51 16.06
CA SER A 65 10.44 3.56 17.14
C SER A 65 9.12 3.45 17.90
N GLY A 66 8.69 2.22 18.19
CA GLY A 66 7.44 1.94 18.91
C GLY A 66 6.57 0.91 18.21
N VAL A 67 5.34 0.76 18.71
CA VAL A 67 4.32 -0.10 18.08
C VAL A 67 3.33 0.77 17.34
N ASP A 68 3.08 0.46 16.07
CA ASP A 68 2.13 1.20 15.26
C ASP A 68 0.68 0.68 15.43
N GLU A 69 -0.24 1.34 14.74
CA GLU A 69 -1.68 1.08 14.79
C GLU A 69 -2.09 -0.30 14.27
N PHE A 70 -1.20 -0.98 13.54
CA PHE A 70 -1.39 -2.34 13.04
C PHE A 70 -0.64 -3.39 13.86
N GLY A 71 0.00 -2.99 14.96
CA GLY A 71 0.72 -3.90 15.84
C GLY A 71 2.12 -4.27 15.33
N ARG A 72 2.68 -3.51 14.39
CA ARG A 72 4.07 -3.70 13.94
C ARG A 72 5.01 -2.97 14.90
N VAL A 73 6.08 -3.64 15.30
CA VAL A 73 7.14 -3.09 16.14
C VAL A 73 8.22 -2.51 15.24
N TRP A 74 8.51 -1.23 15.43
CA TRP A 74 9.55 -0.49 14.72
C TRP A 74 10.68 -0.12 15.68
N ARG A 75 11.93 -0.18 15.20
CA ARG A 75 13.14 0.24 15.89
C ARG A 75 14.01 1.04 14.93
N ASN A 76 14.16 2.33 15.19
CA ASN A 76 15.01 3.23 14.41
C ASN A 76 14.69 3.18 12.90
N GLY A 77 13.41 3.16 12.54
CA GLY A 77 12.97 3.10 11.14
C GLY A 77 12.87 1.72 10.54
N GLN A 78 13.33 0.68 11.23
CA GLN A 78 13.31 -0.70 10.75
C GLN A 78 12.23 -1.52 11.44
N TYR A 79 11.57 -2.39 10.67
CA TYR A 79 10.68 -3.41 11.23
C TYR A 79 11.47 -4.36 12.13
N ALA A 80 10.93 -4.67 13.31
CA ALA A 80 11.58 -5.53 14.29
C ALA A 80 10.77 -6.80 14.62
N ASP A 81 9.44 -6.69 14.79
CA ASP A 81 8.54 -7.81 15.13
C ASP A 81 7.07 -7.36 15.03
N GLY A 82 6.13 -8.21 15.43
CA GLY A 82 4.72 -7.90 15.67
C GLY A 82 4.29 -8.12 17.13
N VAL A 83 3.15 -7.56 17.54
CA VAL A 83 2.58 -7.77 18.89
C VAL A 83 1.22 -8.46 18.89
N VAL A 84 0.62 -8.72 17.73
CA VAL A 84 -0.73 -9.30 17.64
C VAL A 84 -0.67 -10.81 17.87
N ASP A 85 -1.05 -11.25 19.06
CA ASP A 85 -0.95 -12.66 19.47
C ASP A 85 -2.27 -13.22 20.05
N THR A 86 -3.21 -12.34 20.42
CA THR A 86 -4.52 -12.69 20.97
C THR A 86 -5.66 -11.96 20.26
N ALA A 87 -6.91 -12.40 20.48
CA ALA A 87 -8.09 -11.70 20.00
C ALA A 87 -8.18 -10.25 20.54
N ALA A 88 -7.71 -10.01 21.76
CA ALA A 88 -7.65 -8.67 22.33
C ALA A 88 -6.64 -7.78 21.61
N ASP A 89 -5.47 -8.33 21.23
CA ASP A 89 -4.49 -7.60 20.44
C ASP A 89 -5.03 -7.33 19.03
N LEU A 90 -5.68 -8.31 18.40
CA LEU A 90 -6.29 -8.12 17.09
C LEU A 90 -7.30 -6.98 17.11
N ALA A 91 -8.18 -6.92 18.12
CA ALA A 91 -9.13 -5.83 18.28
C ALA A 91 -8.43 -4.49 18.53
N ARG A 92 -7.36 -4.47 19.34
CA ARG A 92 -6.59 -3.26 19.65
C ARG A 92 -5.83 -2.69 18.46
N TYR A 93 -5.27 -3.57 17.62
CA TYR A 93 -4.41 -3.24 16.49
C TYR A 93 -5.12 -3.40 15.14
N SER A 94 -6.42 -3.17 15.13
CA SER A 94 -7.26 -3.05 13.94
C SER A 94 -7.99 -1.71 14.00
N PRO A 95 -7.43 -0.64 13.38
CA PRO A 95 -8.07 0.66 13.36
C PRO A 95 -9.48 0.59 12.75
N ALA A 96 -10.39 1.43 13.26
CA ALA A 96 -11.73 1.55 12.70
C ALA A 96 -11.68 1.95 11.21
N LEU A 97 -12.49 1.32 10.37
CA LEU A 97 -12.40 1.44 8.91
C LEU A 97 -12.67 2.87 8.42
N GLU A 98 -13.46 3.67 9.14
CA GLU A 98 -13.77 5.05 8.79
C GLU A 98 -12.51 5.95 8.77
N ARG A 99 -11.48 5.53 9.51
CA ARG A 99 -10.20 6.25 9.61
C ARG A 99 -9.39 6.19 8.31
N VAL A 100 -9.73 5.34 7.34
CA VAL A 100 -9.05 5.34 6.03
C VAL A 100 -9.14 6.69 5.33
N THR A 101 -10.15 7.51 5.65
CA THR A 101 -10.25 8.89 5.16
C THR A 101 -9.10 9.77 5.65
N GLU A 102 -8.55 9.51 6.84
CA GLU A 102 -7.41 10.24 7.40
C GLU A 102 -6.11 9.96 6.63
N CYS A 103 -6.02 8.84 5.90
CA CYS A 103 -4.86 8.47 5.08
C CYS A 103 -4.72 9.33 3.81
N PHE A 104 -5.72 10.15 3.48
CA PHE A 104 -5.72 10.98 2.28
C PHE A 104 -5.98 12.45 2.63
N ASP A 105 -5.40 13.34 1.83
CA ASP A 105 -5.83 14.74 1.76
C ASP A 105 -6.57 14.93 0.44
N ALA A 106 -7.89 15.14 0.53
CA ALA A 106 -8.75 15.26 -0.65
C ALA A 106 -8.41 16.51 -1.49
N ALA A 107 -8.01 17.61 -0.85
CA ALA A 107 -7.66 18.85 -1.55
C ALA A 107 -6.31 18.69 -2.27
N ALA A 108 -5.32 18.08 -1.62
CA ALA A 108 -4.04 17.77 -2.24
C ALA A 108 -4.20 16.78 -3.40
N THR A 109 -5.06 15.76 -3.23
CA THR A 109 -5.37 14.77 -4.26
C THR A 109 -5.99 15.44 -5.50
N GLU A 110 -6.99 16.30 -5.31
CA GLU A 110 -7.61 17.04 -6.40
C GLU A 110 -6.62 18.00 -7.08
N ALA A 111 -5.75 18.66 -6.31
CA ALA A 111 -4.72 19.53 -6.87
C ALA A 111 -3.75 18.77 -7.79
N VAL A 112 -3.29 17.57 -7.39
CA VAL A 112 -2.47 16.70 -8.23
C VAL A 112 -3.21 16.28 -9.50
N ARG A 113 -4.48 15.87 -9.38
CA ARG A 113 -5.30 15.46 -10.53
C ARG A 113 -5.50 16.57 -11.55
N ARG A 114 -5.71 17.80 -11.08
CA ARG A 114 -5.81 18.98 -11.94
C ARG A 114 -4.49 19.37 -12.58
N ARG A 115 -3.37 19.16 -11.88
CA ARG A 115 -2.04 19.49 -12.39
C ARG A 115 -1.61 18.54 -13.52
N TYR A 116 -2.05 17.28 -13.48
CA TYR A 116 -1.63 16.24 -14.42
C TYR A 116 -2.82 15.45 -15.02
N PRO A 117 -3.77 16.13 -15.70
CA PRO A 117 -5.03 15.52 -16.14
C PRO A 117 -4.85 14.42 -17.20
N ASP A 118 -3.75 14.45 -17.95
CA ASP A 118 -3.45 13.49 -19.01
C ASP A 118 -2.74 12.21 -18.51
N HIS A 119 -2.45 12.11 -17.20
CA HIS A 119 -1.80 10.94 -16.59
C HIS A 119 -2.80 9.99 -15.97
N CYS A 120 -2.44 8.70 -15.90
CA CYS A 120 -3.23 7.72 -15.16
C CYS A 120 -3.02 7.95 -13.66
N HIS A 121 -4.08 8.20 -12.92
CA HIS A 121 -3.97 8.36 -11.47
C HIS A 121 -4.07 6.99 -10.81
N PHE A 122 -3.14 6.64 -9.93
CA PHE A 122 -3.14 5.34 -9.26
C PHE A 122 -2.92 5.49 -7.76
N PHE A 123 -3.32 4.48 -7.02
CA PHE A 123 -2.94 4.31 -5.62
C PHE A 123 -2.12 3.03 -5.46
N GLY A 124 -1.02 3.12 -4.73
CA GLY A 124 -0.07 2.02 -4.52
C GLY A 124 0.18 1.76 -3.04
N THR A 125 0.16 0.49 -2.63
CA THR A 125 0.69 0.03 -1.34
C THR A 125 1.65 -1.13 -1.56
N HIS A 126 2.72 -1.21 -0.77
CA HIS A 126 3.58 -2.40 -0.76
C HIS A 126 3.10 -3.46 0.23
N VAL A 127 2.21 -3.09 1.17
CA VAL A 127 1.72 -4.00 2.22
C VAL A 127 0.29 -4.39 1.89
N GLY A 128 0.11 -5.60 1.38
CA GLY A 128 -1.17 -6.25 1.21
C GLY A 128 -1.60 -7.00 2.48
N PRO A 129 -2.78 -7.65 2.47
CA PRO A 129 -3.33 -8.31 3.65
C PRO A 129 -2.42 -9.41 4.23
N PHE A 130 -1.75 -10.19 3.39
CA PHE A 130 -0.88 -11.28 3.85
C PHE A 130 0.34 -10.74 4.60
N GLN A 131 1.02 -9.76 4.02
CA GLN A 131 2.14 -9.06 4.62
C GLN A 131 1.75 -8.27 5.85
N ALA A 132 0.61 -7.57 5.81
CA ALA A 132 0.07 -6.88 6.98
C ALA A 132 -0.16 -7.85 8.14
N ALA A 133 -0.64 -9.07 7.87
CA ALA A 133 -0.90 -10.08 8.89
C ALA A 133 0.40 -10.60 9.52
N TYR A 134 1.36 -11.07 8.70
CA TYR A 134 2.60 -11.61 9.27
C TYR A 134 3.46 -10.53 9.93
N LEU A 135 3.42 -9.27 9.45
CA LEU A 135 4.15 -8.18 10.10
C LEU A 135 3.52 -7.82 11.46
N ALA A 136 2.20 -7.86 11.57
CA ALA A 136 1.47 -7.56 12.81
C ALA A 136 1.68 -8.63 13.90
N MET A 137 1.85 -9.90 13.51
CA MET A 137 2.07 -11.02 14.43
C MET A 137 3.57 -11.35 14.63
N GLY A 138 4.42 -11.01 13.67
CA GLY A 138 5.77 -11.55 13.55
C GLY A 138 5.79 -12.80 12.67
N MET A 139 6.70 -12.81 11.69
CA MET A 139 6.75 -13.82 10.62
C MET A 139 6.76 -15.27 11.13
N ALA A 140 7.68 -15.60 12.05
CA ALA A 140 7.82 -16.97 12.54
C ALA A 140 6.56 -17.47 13.25
N ARG A 141 5.95 -16.62 14.09
CA ARG A 141 4.70 -16.94 14.79
C ARG A 141 3.55 -17.13 13.82
N PHE A 142 3.41 -16.24 12.84
CA PHE A 142 2.40 -16.37 11.79
C PHE A 142 2.51 -17.70 11.06
N MET A 143 3.72 -18.09 10.64
CA MET A 143 3.95 -19.33 9.92
C MET A 143 3.63 -20.58 10.76
N LEU A 144 3.95 -20.58 12.04
CA LEU A 144 3.59 -21.68 12.95
C LEU A 144 2.07 -21.75 13.18
N ARG A 145 1.42 -20.60 13.40
CA ARG A 145 -0.03 -20.54 13.65
C ARG A 145 -0.88 -20.89 12.44
N LEU A 146 -0.37 -20.81 11.21
CA LEU A 146 -1.07 -21.35 10.04
C LEU A 146 -1.44 -22.84 10.22
N ALA A 147 -0.61 -23.61 10.95
CA ALA A 147 -0.88 -25.01 11.26
C ALA A 147 -1.65 -25.18 12.59
N ASP A 148 -1.24 -24.45 13.63
CA ASP A 148 -1.73 -24.67 14.99
C ASP A 148 -3.08 -23.99 15.29
N ASP A 149 -3.33 -22.83 14.69
CA ASP A 149 -4.53 -22.01 14.90
C ASP A 149 -4.92 -21.24 13.62
N PRO A 150 -5.35 -21.97 12.57
CA PRO A 150 -5.75 -21.35 11.31
C PRO A 150 -6.95 -20.42 11.49
N ALA A 151 -7.81 -20.65 12.48
CA ALA A 151 -8.97 -19.80 12.74
C ALA A 151 -8.56 -18.39 13.16
N PHE A 152 -7.57 -18.24 14.05
CA PHE A 152 -7.04 -16.93 14.41
C PHE A 152 -6.31 -16.26 13.25
N VAL A 153 -5.54 -17.02 12.45
CA VAL A 153 -4.87 -16.48 11.27
C VAL A 153 -5.87 -15.97 10.24
N THR A 154 -6.97 -16.70 9.99
CA THR A 154 -8.07 -16.24 9.14
C THR A 154 -8.67 -14.94 9.66
N ALA A 155 -8.99 -14.86 10.96
CA ALA A 155 -9.55 -13.63 11.54
C ALA A 155 -8.61 -12.41 11.40
N LEU A 156 -7.29 -12.63 11.55
CA LEU A 156 -6.31 -11.58 11.32
C LEU A 156 -6.27 -11.16 9.85
N LEU A 157 -6.22 -12.11 8.91
CA LEU A 157 -6.23 -11.84 7.46
C LEU A 157 -7.50 -11.11 7.02
N ASP A 158 -8.66 -11.49 7.56
CA ASP A 158 -9.94 -10.83 7.30
C ASP A 158 -9.89 -9.37 7.75
N ALA A 159 -9.40 -9.09 8.96
CA ALA A 159 -9.25 -7.73 9.46
C ALA A 159 -8.31 -6.87 8.59
N ARG A 160 -7.22 -7.45 8.07
CA ARG A 160 -6.31 -6.75 7.14
C ARG A 160 -6.93 -6.54 5.77
N THR A 161 -7.71 -7.49 5.31
CA THR A 161 -8.43 -7.43 4.03
C THR A 161 -9.50 -6.35 4.07
N GLU A 162 -10.31 -6.28 5.13
CA GLU A 162 -11.34 -5.24 5.29
C GLU A 162 -10.73 -3.83 5.31
N TRP A 163 -9.61 -3.65 6.03
CA TRP A 163 -8.87 -2.39 5.99
C TRP A 163 -8.39 -2.04 4.57
N ALA A 164 -7.78 -2.99 3.87
CA ALA A 164 -7.29 -2.77 2.51
C ALA A 164 -8.43 -2.41 1.55
N ILE A 165 -9.57 -3.11 1.62
CA ILE A 165 -10.76 -2.83 0.83
C ILE A 165 -11.27 -1.41 1.10
N ALA A 166 -11.38 -1.01 2.37
CA ALA A 166 -11.83 0.33 2.75
C ALA A 166 -10.87 1.41 2.21
N LEU A 167 -9.57 1.20 2.34
CA LEU A 167 -8.52 2.11 1.84
C LEU A 167 -8.58 2.25 0.32
N PHE A 168 -8.71 1.15 -0.42
CA PHE A 168 -8.78 1.18 -1.88
C PHE A 168 -10.07 1.81 -2.38
N ARG A 169 -11.21 1.53 -1.72
CA ARG A 169 -12.48 2.21 -2.04
C ARG A 169 -12.36 3.72 -1.86
N GLN A 170 -11.69 4.17 -0.80
CA GLN A 170 -11.43 5.58 -0.58
C GLN A 170 -10.53 6.19 -1.66
N ALA A 171 -9.46 5.50 -2.05
CA ALA A 171 -8.60 5.93 -3.14
C ALA A 171 -9.36 6.05 -4.48
N VAL A 172 -10.20 5.06 -4.81
CA VAL A 172 -11.05 5.09 -6.01
C VAL A 172 -12.03 6.26 -5.95
N ALA A 173 -12.67 6.51 -4.79
CA ALA A 173 -13.57 7.63 -4.61
C ALA A 173 -12.88 9.00 -4.82
N LEU A 174 -11.58 9.09 -4.52
CA LEU A 174 -10.76 10.27 -4.75
C LEU A 174 -10.16 10.35 -6.17
N GLY A 175 -10.34 9.32 -6.99
CA GLY A 175 -9.95 9.33 -8.40
C GLY A 175 -8.86 8.37 -8.83
N ALA A 176 -8.47 7.41 -8.00
CA ALA A 176 -7.58 6.36 -8.44
C ALA A 176 -8.26 5.52 -9.52
N GLU A 177 -7.60 5.37 -10.65
CA GLU A 177 -8.05 4.58 -11.80
C GLU A 177 -7.45 3.17 -11.78
N VAL A 178 -6.30 3.03 -11.12
CA VAL A 178 -5.58 1.78 -10.92
C VAL A 178 -5.22 1.64 -9.44
N ILE A 179 -5.39 0.44 -8.89
CA ILE A 179 -4.86 0.06 -7.59
C ILE A 179 -3.69 -0.90 -7.81
N VAL A 180 -2.54 -0.56 -7.25
CA VAL A 180 -1.36 -1.42 -7.24
C VAL A 180 -1.15 -1.91 -5.81
N MET A 181 -1.15 -3.23 -5.62
CA MET A 181 -0.96 -3.86 -4.32
C MET A 181 0.22 -4.81 -4.40
N GLY A 182 1.29 -4.50 -3.66
CA GLY A 182 2.30 -5.46 -3.27
C GLY A 182 1.83 -6.25 -2.05
N ASP A 183 2.19 -7.52 -1.98
CA ASP A 183 1.91 -8.38 -0.83
C ASP A 183 2.99 -9.46 -0.78
N ASP A 184 4.10 -9.19 -0.07
CA ASP A 184 5.38 -9.93 -0.12
C ASP A 184 5.27 -11.43 0.25
N ALA A 185 4.68 -12.22 -0.65
CA ALA A 185 4.48 -13.66 -0.51
C ALA A 185 5.55 -14.48 -1.26
N GLY A 186 6.46 -13.82 -1.98
CA GLY A 186 7.51 -14.45 -2.76
C GLY A 186 8.73 -14.85 -1.91
N HIS A 187 9.32 -16.00 -2.23
CA HIS A 187 10.63 -16.40 -1.73
C HIS A 187 11.47 -16.97 -2.89
N ARG A 188 12.79 -17.06 -2.72
CA ARG A 188 13.77 -17.33 -3.81
C ARG A 188 13.46 -18.56 -4.66
N HIS A 189 12.90 -19.60 -4.06
CA HIS A 189 12.70 -20.90 -4.71
C HIS A 189 11.23 -21.27 -4.94
N ALA A 190 10.31 -20.63 -4.20
CA ALA A 190 8.88 -20.88 -4.21
C ALA A 190 8.18 -19.74 -3.44
N PRO A 191 6.86 -19.60 -3.51
CA PRO A 191 6.14 -18.73 -2.58
C PRO A 191 6.33 -19.18 -1.12
N LEU A 192 6.09 -18.27 -0.18
CA LEU A 192 6.14 -18.56 1.26
C LEU A 192 5.12 -19.62 1.68
N ILE A 193 3.99 -19.70 0.97
CA ILE A 193 2.95 -20.70 1.15
C ILE A 193 2.94 -21.62 -0.08
N SER A 194 3.09 -22.93 0.14
CA SER A 194 3.02 -23.90 -0.96
C SER A 194 1.64 -23.89 -1.62
N PRO A 195 1.55 -23.97 -2.96
CA PRO A 195 0.30 -24.32 -3.63
C PRO A 195 -0.22 -25.67 -3.10
N ALA A 196 -1.53 -25.77 -2.92
CA ALA A 196 -2.20 -27.03 -2.56
C ALA A 196 -2.24 -28.01 -3.74
#